data_AF-A0A5B7IGH3-F1
#
_entry.id   AF-A0A5B7IGH3-F1
#
_cell.length_a   1.000
_cell.length_b   1.000
_cell.length_c   1.000
_cell.angle_alpha   90.00
_cell.angle_beta   90.00
_cell.angle_gamma   90.00
#
_symmetry.space_group_name_H-M   'P 1'
#
loop_
_entity.id
_entity.type
_entity.pdbx_description
1 polymer ?
#
loop_
_entity_poly.entity_id
_entity_poly.type
_entity_poly.pdbx_seq_one_letter_code
_entity_poly.pdbx_strand_id
1 'polypeptide(L)'
;MAEAQRRRRLATLEEYLSSLAAGNPAWRHKAMQKNDTFIGRLEREDCRGRSEGVHCRPAPSQAPDSGASTPPVQLLWSPEEGRHLVASRDIAAGEDIFREPPLVLTPRPHPEPVCLACLAPLKADWSGCEGCGAPLCSPPCDGELHVVSECGMLAGLGLQQDRDQLLPLNQLLTTTRTLLLLQEAPQAGHVIEAMQSNVEKRQRSVVAQAMEKRVMEGLRRLGMEEEEGVVRHICGVFDTNAFAVDGGRALLPLAALMNHHCSANTQHWFHRGTLVVRAVSIASPPQGGRAKL
;
A
#
# COMPACT_ATOMS: atom_id res chain seq x y z
N MET A 1 4.15 33.28 -1.42
CA MET A 1 3.89 32.44 -0.24
C MET A 1 3.40 31.03 -0.59
N ALA A 2 2.41 30.85 -1.48
CA ALA A 2 1.88 29.53 -1.83
C ALA A 2 2.85 28.60 -2.61
N GLU A 3 3.77 29.12 -3.43
CA GLU A 3 4.69 28.28 -4.21
C GLU A 3 5.82 27.64 -3.39
N ALA A 4 6.39 28.36 -2.43
CA ALA A 4 7.41 27.82 -1.52
C ALA A 4 6.82 26.71 -0.64
N GLN A 5 5.59 26.89 -0.14
CA GLN A 5 4.87 25.86 0.61
C GLN A 5 4.52 24.64 -0.26
N ARG A 6 4.22 24.85 -1.56
CA ARG A 6 3.99 23.78 -2.55
C ARG A 6 5.24 22.96 -2.83
N ARG A 7 6.37 23.62 -3.14
CA ARG A 7 7.66 22.95 -3.36
C ARG A 7 8.12 22.21 -2.11
N ARG A 8 7.90 22.79 -0.92
CA ARG A 8 8.19 22.15 0.35
C ARG A 8 7.37 20.87 0.54
N ARG A 9 6.06 20.86 0.24
CA ARG A 9 5.22 19.65 0.36
C ARG A 9 5.65 18.53 -0.59
N LEU A 10 6.02 18.86 -1.83
CA LEU A 10 6.52 17.87 -2.80
C LEU A 10 7.89 17.32 -2.39
N ALA A 11 8.83 18.20 -2.03
CA ALA A 11 10.15 17.81 -1.54
C ALA A 11 10.05 16.99 -0.24
N THR A 12 9.16 17.38 0.68
CA THR A 12 8.87 16.59 1.88
C THR A 12 8.33 15.22 1.51
N LEU A 13 7.38 15.09 0.57
CA LEU A 13 6.88 13.78 0.15
C LEU A 13 7.98 12.92 -0.50
N GLU A 14 8.84 13.48 -1.33
CA GLU A 14 9.97 12.77 -1.95
C GLU A 14 11.04 12.35 -0.93
N GLU A 15 11.46 13.27 -0.05
CA GLU A 15 12.38 13.01 1.07
C GLU A 15 11.79 11.96 2.01
N TYR A 16 10.49 12.01 2.20
CA TYR A 16 9.77 11.14 3.08
C TYR A 16 9.60 9.73 2.52
N LEU A 17 9.18 9.58 1.26
CA LEU A 17 9.16 8.29 0.59
C LEU A 17 10.58 7.72 0.54
N SER A 18 11.59 8.58 0.48
CA SER A 18 13.00 8.19 0.56
C SER A 18 13.42 7.71 1.94
N SER A 19 12.93 8.35 3.00
CA SER A 19 13.15 7.99 4.41
C SER A 19 12.38 6.74 4.84
N LEU A 20 11.15 6.54 4.35
CA LEU A 20 10.40 5.31 4.56
C LEU A 20 11.12 4.09 4.02
N ALA A 21 11.73 4.22 2.84
CA ALA A 21 12.56 3.15 2.29
C ALA A 21 13.76 2.81 3.17
N ALA A 22 14.22 3.75 4.00
CA ALA A 22 15.29 3.54 4.95
C ALA A 22 14.87 2.91 6.28
N GLY A 23 13.62 3.14 6.71
CA GLY A 23 13.15 2.77 8.05
C GLY A 23 12.09 1.66 8.09
N ASN A 24 11.32 1.44 7.03
CA ASN A 24 10.17 0.55 7.01
C ASN A 24 10.60 -0.93 7.09
N PRO A 25 10.25 -1.67 8.17
CA PRO A 25 10.58 -3.09 8.33
C PRO A 25 10.17 -3.97 7.14
N ALA A 26 9.02 -3.70 6.52
CA ALA A 26 8.55 -4.44 5.35
C ALA A 26 9.48 -4.28 4.12
N TRP A 27 10.35 -3.27 4.13
CA TRP A 27 11.25 -2.93 3.03
C TRP A 27 12.72 -3.25 3.37
N ARG A 28 13.03 -3.68 4.60
CA ARG A 28 14.41 -3.89 5.12
C ARG A 28 15.19 -5.05 4.48
N HIS A 29 14.54 -6.01 3.84
CA HIS A 29 15.21 -7.19 3.27
C HIS A 29 15.89 -6.94 1.91
N LYS A 30 15.93 -5.69 1.41
CA LYS A 30 16.47 -5.37 0.09
C LYS A 30 17.51 -4.25 0.21
N ALA A 31 18.75 -4.57 -0.18
CA ALA A 31 19.97 -3.85 0.16
C ALA A 31 19.93 -2.34 -0.16
N MET A 32 20.25 -1.50 0.83
CA MET A 32 20.34 -0.05 0.70
C MET A 32 21.78 0.47 0.53
N GLN A 33 21.96 1.51 -0.28
CA GLN A 33 23.18 2.33 -0.34
C GLN A 33 22.87 3.84 -0.12
N LYS A 34 23.90 4.61 0.23
CA LYS A 34 23.83 5.90 0.95
C LYS A 34 23.38 7.15 0.16
N ASN A 35 23.11 7.08 -1.16
CA ASN A 35 22.82 8.26 -2.00
C ASN A 35 21.62 8.03 -2.95
N ASP A 36 20.48 7.72 -2.37
CA ASP A 36 19.47 6.95 -3.08
C ASP A 36 18.12 7.67 -3.03
N THR A 37 17.60 8.07 -4.19
CA THR A 37 16.27 8.69 -4.28
C THR A 37 15.21 7.61 -4.20
N PHE A 38 14.02 7.94 -3.68
CA PHE A 38 12.91 6.98 -3.59
C PHE A 38 12.63 6.29 -4.92
N ILE A 39 12.64 7.06 -6.02
CA ILE A 39 12.37 6.50 -7.34
C ILE A 39 13.54 5.63 -7.85
N GLY A 40 14.79 6.00 -7.57
CA GLY A 40 15.97 5.18 -7.94
C GLY A 40 16.06 3.85 -7.18
N ARG A 41 15.37 3.71 -6.04
CA ARG A 41 15.27 2.44 -5.29
C ARG A 41 14.30 1.45 -5.89
N LEU A 42 13.21 1.94 -6.47
CA LEU A 42 12.13 1.10 -7.02
C LEU A 42 12.55 0.33 -8.27
N GLU A 43 13.63 0.77 -8.94
CA GLU A 43 14.19 0.14 -10.15
C GLU A 43 15.19 -0.98 -9.85
N ARG A 44 15.72 -1.10 -8.63
CA ARG A 44 16.91 -1.97 -8.33
C ARG A 44 16.60 -3.37 -7.81
N GLU A 45 15.41 -3.89 -8.10
CA GLU A 45 15.10 -5.31 -7.92
C GLU A 45 15.24 -6.06 -9.23
N ASP A 46 16.49 -6.26 -9.63
CA ASP A 46 16.83 -7.07 -10.78
C ASP A 46 16.64 -8.57 -10.46
N CYS A 47 16.07 -9.30 -11.41
CA CYS A 47 15.60 -10.67 -11.25
C CYS A 47 16.71 -11.65 -10.85
N ARG A 48 16.78 -12.06 -9.57
CA ARG A 48 17.50 -13.27 -9.16
C ARG A 48 16.55 -14.26 -8.51
N GLY A 49 16.04 -15.17 -9.34
CA GLY A 49 15.20 -16.28 -8.90
C GLY A 49 14.34 -16.85 -10.03
N ARG A 50 14.98 -17.33 -11.10
CA ARG A 50 14.30 -18.16 -12.11
C ARG A 50 14.54 -19.63 -11.79
N SER A 51 13.51 -20.33 -11.32
CA SER A 51 13.38 -21.77 -11.49
C SER A 51 12.12 -22.02 -12.32
N GLU A 52 12.38 -22.33 -13.59
CA GLU A 52 11.63 -23.16 -14.54
C GLU A 52 10.15 -22.83 -14.85
N GLY A 53 9.88 -22.61 -16.15
CA GLY A 53 8.59 -23.01 -16.73
C GLY A 53 7.68 -21.96 -17.35
N VAL A 54 8.17 -20.80 -17.83
CA VAL A 54 7.38 -19.95 -18.77
C VAL A 54 8.30 -19.38 -19.83
N HIS A 55 8.08 -19.72 -21.10
CA HIS A 55 8.78 -19.14 -22.26
C HIS A 55 8.38 -17.66 -22.46
N CYS A 56 9.04 -16.75 -21.75
CA CYS A 56 9.13 -15.36 -22.18
C CYS A 56 10.25 -15.26 -23.22
N ARG A 57 9.93 -14.88 -24.46
CA ARG A 57 10.94 -14.46 -25.43
C ARG A 57 11.73 -13.27 -24.83
N PRO A 58 13.07 -13.30 -24.80
CA PRO A 58 13.84 -12.18 -24.28
C PRO A 58 13.73 -10.99 -25.24
N ALA A 59 13.46 -9.80 -24.70
CA ALA A 59 13.78 -8.56 -25.39
C ALA A 59 15.31 -8.49 -25.60
N PRO A 60 15.80 -7.88 -26.69
CA PRO A 60 17.23 -7.83 -26.97
C PRO A 60 17.97 -7.14 -25.82
N SER A 61 18.98 -7.85 -25.31
CA SER A 61 19.87 -7.41 -24.25
C SER A 61 20.61 -6.14 -24.65
N GLN A 62 20.29 -5.01 -24.02
CA GLN A 62 21.24 -3.92 -23.86
C GLN A 62 21.84 -4.01 -22.46
N ALA A 63 23.16 -3.97 -22.41
CA ALA A 63 23.95 -4.01 -21.19
C ALA A 63 23.58 -2.84 -20.26
N PRO A 64 23.77 -2.97 -18.93
CA PRO A 64 23.51 -1.88 -18.02
C PRO A 64 24.56 -0.79 -18.21
N ASP A 65 24.17 0.33 -18.80
CA ASP A 65 25.00 1.53 -18.84
C ASP A 65 25.18 2.05 -17.41
N SER A 66 26.44 2.23 -17.01
CA SER A 66 26.88 2.73 -15.71
C SER A 66 26.74 4.26 -15.57
N GLY A 67 25.67 4.84 -16.11
CA GLY A 67 25.25 6.22 -15.85
C GLY A 67 24.02 6.20 -14.95
N ALA A 68 23.90 7.14 -14.01
CA ALA A 68 22.71 7.22 -13.17
C ALA A 68 21.45 7.35 -14.05
N SER A 69 20.73 6.23 -14.22
CA SER A 69 19.50 6.17 -15.00
C SER A 69 18.53 7.19 -14.45
N THR A 70 18.00 8.05 -15.33
CA THR A 70 16.93 8.96 -14.94
C THR A 70 15.73 8.09 -14.57
N PRO A 71 15.10 8.29 -13.40
CA PRO A 71 13.94 7.53 -13.01
C PRO A 71 12.86 7.59 -14.10
N PRO A 72 11.99 6.59 -14.22
CA PRO A 72 11.01 6.51 -15.31
C PRO A 72 9.88 7.52 -15.09
N VAL A 73 9.61 7.87 -13.82
CA VAL A 73 8.55 8.76 -13.39
C VAL A 73 9.07 9.89 -12.52
N GLN A 74 8.36 11.00 -12.55
CA GLN A 74 8.53 12.12 -11.64
C GLN A 74 7.17 12.59 -11.10
N LEU A 75 7.18 13.12 -9.87
CA LEU A 75 5.99 13.65 -9.23
C LEU A 75 5.77 15.12 -9.61
N LEU A 76 4.59 15.45 -10.15
CA LEU A 76 4.19 16.82 -10.45
C LEU A 76 2.89 17.19 -9.70
N TRP A 77 2.53 18.47 -9.79
CA TRP A 77 1.26 18.99 -9.30
C TRP A 77 0.61 19.88 -10.36
N SER A 78 -0.72 19.77 -10.51
CA SER A 78 -1.55 20.70 -11.28
C SER A 78 -2.81 21.11 -10.50
N PRO A 79 -3.40 22.27 -10.81
CA PRO A 79 -4.68 22.67 -10.23
C PRO A 79 -5.82 21.67 -10.47
N GLU A 80 -5.81 21.01 -11.63
CA GLU A 80 -6.90 20.14 -12.08
C GLU A 80 -6.80 18.74 -11.47
N GLU A 81 -5.59 18.19 -11.36
CA GLU A 81 -5.35 16.79 -11.01
C GLU A 81 -4.71 16.63 -9.62
N GLY A 82 -4.32 17.73 -8.97
CA GLY A 82 -3.54 17.66 -7.74
C GLY A 82 -2.17 17.05 -8.01
N ARG A 83 -1.67 16.23 -7.08
CA ARG A 83 -0.38 15.53 -7.24
C ARG A 83 -0.56 14.31 -8.14
N HIS A 84 0.33 14.13 -9.09
CA HIS A 84 0.24 13.04 -10.06
C HIS A 84 1.60 12.64 -10.60
N LEU A 85 1.71 11.41 -11.10
CA LEU A 85 2.92 10.91 -11.77
C LEU A 85 2.90 11.21 -13.26
N VAL A 86 4.06 11.63 -13.79
CA VAL A 86 4.29 11.73 -15.23
C VAL A 86 5.57 11.01 -15.60
N ALA A 87 5.65 10.54 -16.85
CA ALA A 87 6.90 10.03 -17.39
C ALA A 87 7.98 11.13 -17.45
N SER A 88 9.17 10.84 -16.91
CA SER A 88 10.36 11.71 -16.98
C SER A 88 11.25 11.41 -18.19
N ARG A 89 11.05 10.26 -18.82
CA ARG A 89 11.68 9.81 -20.06
C ARG A 89 10.71 8.96 -20.88
N ASP A 90 11.12 8.55 -22.07
CA ASP A 90 10.37 7.55 -22.83
C ASP A 90 10.43 6.20 -22.09
N ILE A 91 9.29 5.51 -22.04
CA ILE A 91 9.11 4.21 -21.38
C ILE A 91 8.60 3.23 -22.44
N ALA A 92 9.32 2.14 -22.65
CA ALA A 92 8.95 1.15 -23.65
C ALA A 92 7.74 0.32 -23.19
N ALA A 93 6.90 -0.11 -24.14
CA ALA A 93 5.83 -1.06 -23.82
C ALA A 93 6.43 -2.36 -23.26
N GLY A 94 5.89 -2.83 -22.14
CA GLY A 94 6.41 -3.99 -21.42
C GLY A 94 7.48 -3.68 -20.37
N GLU A 95 7.95 -2.44 -20.28
CA GLU A 95 8.94 -2.01 -19.28
C GLU A 95 8.30 -1.88 -17.88
N ASP A 96 8.96 -2.46 -16.86
CA ASP A 96 8.57 -2.26 -15.46
C ASP A 96 8.90 -0.81 -15.08
N ILE A 97 7.87 -0.05 -14.69
CA ILE A 97 8.01 1.35 -14.31
C ILE A 97 8.50 1.44 -12.86
N PHE A 98 7.83 0.74 -11.94
CA PHE A 98 8.27 0.65 -10.55
C PHE A 98 7.63 -0.54 -9.82
N ARG A 99 8.20 -0.87 -8.67
CA ARG A 99 7.76 -1.96 -7.78
C ARG A 99 7.48 -1.46 -6.35
N GLU A 100 6.20 -1.39 -6.01
CA GLU A 100 5.59 -0.95 -4.74
C GLU A 100 5.45 -2.00 -3.62
N PRO A 101 6.32 -2.19 -2.60
CA PRO A 101 5.89 -2.89 -1.39
C PRO A 101 4.88 -2.04 -0.59
N PRO A 102 3.82 -2.64 -0.01
CA PRO A 102 2.79 -1.88 0.69
C PRO A 102 3.37 -1.14 1.90
N LEU A 103 2.87 0.06 2.16
CA LEU A 103 3.10 0.77 3.42
C LEU A 103 2.34 0.07 4.55
N VAL A 104 1.08 -0.29 4.30
CA VAL A 104 0.24 -1.06 5.22
C VAL A 104 -0.53 -2.09 4.41
N LEU A 105 -0.58 -3.33 4.92
CA LEU A 105 -1.34 -4.42 4.34
C LEU A 105 -2.35 -4.95 5.37
N THR A 106 -3.63 -5.00 4.99
CA THR A 106 -4.73 -5.32 5.90
C THR A 106 -5.80 -6.16 5.19
N PRO A 107 -6.59 -6.98 5.90
CA PRO A 107 -7.79 -7.59 5.32
C PRO A 107 -8.73 -6.57 4.69
N ARG A 108 -9.50 -7.01 3.69
CA ARG A 108 -10.62 -6.20 3.19
C ARG A 108 -11.69 -6.09 4.28
N PRO A 109 -12.37 -4.94 4.43
CA PRO A 109 -13.47 -4.77 5.38
C PRO A 109 -14.74 -5.54 4.91
N HIS A 110 -14.64 -6.87 4.86
CA HIS A 110 -15.63 -7.81 4.35
C HIS A 110 -15.72 -9.01 5.31
N PRO A 111 -16.88 -9.69 5.46
CA PRO A 111 -17.04 -10.85 6.36
C PRO A 111 -16.41 -12.15 5.85
N GLU A 112 -15.69 -12.13 4.72
CA GLU A 112 -15.01 -13.32 4.21
C GLU A 112 -13.79 -13.66 5.08
N PRO A 113 -13.63 -14.93 5.48
CA PRO A 113 -12.51 -15.32 6.32
C PRO A 113 -11.22 -15.32 5.50
N VAL A 114 -10.20 -14.64 6.01
CA VAL A 114 -8.84 -14.62 5.45
C VAL A 114 -7.83 -14.90 6.55
N CYS A 115 -6.72 -15.54 6.20
CA CYS A 115 -5.62 -15.74 7.14
C CYS A 115 -5.04 -14.37 7.53
N LEU A 116 -4.99 -14.01 8.81
CA LEU A 116 -4.42 -12.71 9.21
C LEU A 116 -2.91 -12.62 8.96
N ALA A 117 -2.23 -13.76 8.87
CA ALA A 117 -0.78 -13.84 8.66
C ALA A 117 -0.37 -13.72 7.19
N CYS A 118 -1.18 -14.19 6.23
CA CYS A 118 -0.82 -14.20 4.80
C CYS A 118 -1.91 -13.70 3.84
N LEU A 119 -3.10 -13.35 4.36
CA LEU A 119 -4.30 -12.94 3.61
C LEU A 119 -4.86 -13.97 2.62
N ALA A 120 -4.38 -15.21 2.66
CA ALA A 120 -4.98 -16.28 1.89
C ALA A 120 -6.47 -16.45 2.27
N PRO A 121 -7.39 -16.54 1.30
CA PRO A 121 -8.78 -16.87 1.57
C PRO A 121 -8.89 -18.19 2.32
N LEU A 122 -9.77 -18.23 3.31
CA LEU A 122 -9.97 -19.41 4.14
C LEU A 122 -11.22 -20.17 3.71
N LYS A 123 -11.20 -21.48 3.98
CA LYS A 123 -12.39 -22.34 3.84
C LYS A 123 -13.35 -22.11 5.00
N ALA A 124 -14.48 -22.81 4.97
CA ALA A 124 -15.53 -22.62 5.96
C ALA A 124 -15.07 -22.90 7.40
N ASP A 125 -14.13 -23.84 7.56
CA ASP A 125 -13.50 -24.22 8.82
C ASP A 125 -12.03 -23.78 8.75
N TRP A 126 -11.65 -22.79 9.54
CA TRP A 126 -10.26 -22.28 9.62
C TRP A 126 -9.69 -22.49 11.01
N SER A 127 -8.36 -22.53 11.17
CA SER A 127 -7.74 -22.62 12.49
C SER A 127 -7.65 -21.23 13.15
N GLY A 128 -7.80 -21.16 14.47
CA GLY A 128 -7.51 -19.95 15.23
C GLY A 128 -6.03 -19.88 15.64
N CYS A 129 -5.48 -18.68 15.72
CA CYS A 129 -4.21 -18.41 16.38
C CYS A 129 -4.29 -18.84 17.85
N GLU A 130 -3.32 -19.59 18.35
CA GLU A 130 -3.33 -20.09 19.74
C GLU A 130 -3.28 -18.96 20.77
N GLY A 131 -2.68 -17.81 20.43
CA GLY A 131 -2.57 -16.67 21.33
C GLY A 131 -3.83 -15.79 21.40
N CYS A 132 -4.49 -15.53 20.26
CA CYS A 132 -5.59 -14.57 20.21
C CYS A 132 -6.88 -15.05 19.52
N GLY A 133 -6.88 -16.26 18.96
CA GLY A 133 -8.01 -16.82 18.22
C GLY A 133 -8.19 -16.28 16.79
N ALA A 134 -7.31 -15.38 16.32
CA ALA A 134 -7.37 -14.82 14.97
C ALA A 134 -7.39 -15.90 13.87
N PRO A 135 -8.10 -15.67 12.75
CA PRO A 135 -8.20 -16.67 11.68
C PRO A 135 -6.86 -16.90 10.98
N LEU A 136 -6.46 -18.17 10.85
CA LEU A 136 -5.25 -18.64 10.17
C LEU A 136 -5.56 -19.81 9.21
N CYS A 137 -4.77 -19.93 8.14
CA CYS A 137 -4.87 -21.07 7.21
C CYS A 137 -4.26 -22.36 7.78
N SER A 138 -3.24 -22.22 8.61
CA SER A 138 -2.63 -23.30 9.39
C SER A 138 -1.96 -22.68 10.62
N PRO A 139 -1.92 -23.39 11.76
CA PRO A 139 -1.01 -23.09 12.85
C PRO A 139 0.20 -24.05 12.78
N PRO A 140 1.43 -23.55 12.59
CA PRO A 140 1.79 -22.17 12.24
C PRO A 140 1.48 -21.85 10.76
N CYS A 141 1.37 -20.55 10.46
CA CYS A 141 1.32 -20.02 9.11
C CYS A 141 2.67 -19.35 8.83
N ASP A 142 3.23 -19.56 7.64
CA ASP A 142 4.50 -18.93 7.21
C ASP A 142 4.36 -17.44 6.85
N GLY A 143 3.17 -16.86 7.06
CA GLY A 143 2.91 -15.45 6.85
C GLY A 143 3.38 -14.59 8.02
N GLU A 144 3.82 -13.37 7.74
CA GLU A 144 4.44 -12.47 8.73
C GLU A 144 3.54 -11.29 9.13
N LEU A 145 2.32 -11.18 8.57
CA LEU A 145 1.47 -10.01 8.77
C LEU A 145 0.82 -9.94 10.15
N HIS A 146 0.59 -11.10 10.77
CA HIS A 146 0.04 -11.18 12.12
C HIS A 146 1.18 -11.23 13.14
N VAL A 147 1.66 -10.05 13.51
CA VAL A 147 2.81 -9.87 14.40
C VAL A 147 2.46 -10.06 15.88
N VAL A 148 3.47 -10.29 16.72
CA VAL A 148 3.30 -10.54 18.16
C VAL A 148 2.58 -9.39 18.88
N SER A 149 2.88 -8.14 18.52
CA SER A 149 2.22 -6.95 19.08
C SER A 149 0.71 -6.93 18.74
N GLU A 150 0.35 -7.24 17.49
CA GLU A 150 -1.05 -7.40 17.07
C GLU A 150 -1.71 -8.56 17.83
N CYS A 151 -1.07 -9.73 17.90
CA CYS A 151 -1.60 -10.89 18.61
C CYS A 151 -1.91 -10.58 20.08
N GLY A 152 -1.00 -9.91 20.79
CA GLY A 152 -1.21 -9.55 22.20
C GLY A 152 -2.45 -8.67 22.40
N MET A 153 -2.69 -7.72 21.50
CA MET A 153 -3.87 -6.86 21.56
C MET A 153 -5.17 -7.60 21.25
N LEU A 154 -5.15 -8.50 20.25
CA LEU A 154 -6.35 -9.24 19.84
C LEU A 154 -6.78 -10.30 20.87
N ALA A 155 -5.91 -10.72 21.79
CA ALA A 155 -6.19 -11.79 22.75
C ALA A 155 -7.44 -11.54 23.62
N GLY A 156 -7.73 -10.28 23.93
CA GLY A 156 -8.92 -9.88 24.71
C GLY A 156 -10.24 -9.86 23.93
N LEU A 157 -10.23 -10.10 22.61
CA LEU A 157 -11.43 -9.97 21.78
C LEU A 157 -12.29 -11.24 21.71
N GLY A 158 -11.75 -12.42 22.02
CA GLY A 158 -12.50 -13.68 21.99
C GLY A 158 -12.88 -14.15 20.57
N LEU A 159 -11.92 -14.09 19.62
CA LEU A 159 -12.12 -14.30 18.18
C LEU A 159 -12.42 -15.75 17.73
N GLN A 160 -12.80 -16.66 18.64
CA GLN A 160 -12.83 -18.12 18.45
C GLN A 160 -13.69 -18.61 17.26
N GLN A 161 -13.16 -18.54 16.04
CA GLN A 161 -13.82 -18.93 14.78
C GLN A 161 -15.23 -18.34 14.60
N ASP A 162 -15.48 -17.17 15.19
CA ASP A 162 -16.78 -16.52 15.14
C ASP A 162 -16.90 -15.68 13.86
N ARG A 163 -17.80 -16.11 12.97
CA ARG A 163 -18.08 -15.44 11.69
C ARG A 163 -18.60 -14.02 11.88
N ASP A 164 -19.37 -13.78 12.93
CA ASP A 164 -19.99 -12.48 13.18
C ASP A 164 -18.93 -11.44 13.61
N GLN A 165 -17.79 -11.91 14.10
CA GLN A 165 -16.66 -11.06 14.46
C GLN A 165 -15.73 -10.72 13.28
N LEU A 166 -15.81 -11.41 12.14
CA LEU A 166 -14.90 -11.21 11.01
C LEU A 166 -15.00 -9.80 10.41
N LEU A 167 -16.21 -9.30 10.15
CA LEU A 167 -16.39 -7.97 9.59
C LEU A 167 -15.89 -6.87 10.55
N PRO A 168 -16.31 -6.84 11.84
CA PRO A 168 -15.76 -5.90 12.82
C PRO A 168 -14.23 -5.98 12.95
N LEU A 169 -13.67 -7.19 12.99
CA LEU A 169 -12.23 -7.40 13.07
C LEU A 169 -11.51 -6.83 11.85
N ASN A 170 -11.96 -7.17 10.65
CA ASN A 170 -11.35 -6.71 9.41
C ASN A 170 -11.44 -5.18 9.23
N GLN A 171 -12.53 -4.56 9.69
CA GLN A 171 -12.67 -3.10 9.75
C GLN A 171 -11.66 -2.49 10.72
N LEU A 172 -11.52 -3.06 11.92
CA LEU A 172 -10.61 -2.60 12.97
C LEU A 172 -9.13 -2.70 12.55
N LEU A 173 -8.74 -3.82 11.95
CA LEU A 173 -7.34 -4.11 11.57
C LEU A 173 -6.71 -3.08 10.65
N THR A 174 -7.50 -2.42 9.80
CA THR A 174 -6.98 -1.33 8.96
C THR A 174 -6.36 -0.22 9.82
N THR A 175 -7.11 0.26 10.80
CA THR A 175 -6.67 1.37 11.64
C THR A 175 -5.64 0.88 12.66
N THR A 176 -5.85 -0.29 13.27
CA THR A 176 -4.88 -0.89 14.21
C THR A 176 -3.51 -1.07 13.58
N ARG A 177 -3.41 -1.69 12.39
CA ARG A 177 -2.12 -1.89 11.71
C ARG A 177 -1.47 -0.58 11.30
N THR A 178 -2.27 0.42 10.92
CA THR A 178 -1.74 1.76 10.61
C THR A 178 -1.15 2.42 11.85
N LEU A 179 -1.86 2.39 12.98
CA LEU A 179 -1.40 2.97 14.24
C LEU A 179 -0.16 2.26 14.78
N LEU A 180 -0.09 0.92 14.69
CA LEU A 180 1.12 0.17 15.03
C LEU A 180 2.32 0.60 14.17
N LEU A 181 2.12 0.77 12.86
CA LEU A 181 3.15 1.33 12.00
C LEU A 181 3.59 2.72 12.45
N LEU A 182 2.65 3.60 12.86
CA LEU A 182 2.99 4.93 13.36
C LEU A 182 3.79 4.89 14.67
N GLN A 183 3.59 3.87 15.51
CA GLN A 183 4.39 3.68 16.72
C GLN A 183 5.81 3.22 16.41
N GLU A 184 5.96 2.29 15.46
CA GLU A 184 7.26 1.72 15.08
C GLU A 184 8.09 2.65 14.18
N ALA A 185 7.41 3.40 13.31
CA ALA A 185 8.01 4.31 12.35
C ALA A 185 7.18 5.61 12.29
N PRO A 186 7.30 6.52 13.27
CA PRO A 186 6.49 7.75 13.36
C PRO A 186 6.50 8.62 12.11
N GLN A 187 7.58 8.57 11.34
CA GLN A 187 7.64 9.23 10.04
C GLN A 187 6.44 8.80 9.16
N ALA A 188 6.01 7.53 9.21
CA ALA A 188 4.79 6.96 8.59
C ALA A 188 3.61 7.96 8.53
N GLY A 189 3.43 8.71 9.61
CA GLY A 189 2.38 9.71 9.80
C GLY A 189 2.36 10.78 8.72
N HIS A 190 3.53 11.27 8.27
CA HIS A 190 3.59 12.34 7.27
C HIS A 190 3.01 11.91 5.91
N VAL A 191 3.15 10.64 5.50
CA VAL A 191 2.45 10.17 4.29
C VAL A 191 0.98 9.97 4.53
N ILE A 192 0.60 9.34 5.65
CA ILE A 192 -0.81 9.11 5.95
C ILE A 192 -1.56 10.46 5.98
N GLU A 193 -1.03 11.47 6.66
CA GLU A 193 -1.55 12.83 6.70
C GLU A 193 -1.62 13.48 5.31
N ALA A 194 -0.61 13.24 4.47
CA ALA A 194 -0.54 13.81 3.14
C ALA A 194 -1.48 13.13 2.13
N MET A 195 -1.93 11.90 2.36
CA MET A 195 -2.82 11.17 1.44
C MET A 195 -4.25 11.71 1.48
N GLN A 196 -4.94 11.67 0.34
CA GLN A 196 -6.29 12.22 0.22
C GLN A 196 -7.28 11.30 0.95
N SER A 197 -7.99 11.82 1.96
CA SER A 197 -8.94 11.02 2.75
C SER A 197 -10.40 11.19 2.36
N ASN A 198 -10.73 12.25 1.60
CA ASN A 198 -12.11 12.63 1.27
C ASN A 198 -13.04 12.67 2.51
N VAL A 199 -12.50 13.05 3.67
CA VAL A 199 -13.20 12.97 4.97
C VAL A 199 -14.51 13.76 4.96
N GLU A 200 -14.56 14.90 4.27
CA GLU A 200 -15.77 15.75 4.19
C GLU A 200 -16.90 15.07 3.43
N LYS A 201 -16.56 14.26 2.40
CA LYS A 201 -17.55 13.46 1.66
C LYS A 201 -17.96 12.24 2.48
N ARG A 202 -17.00 11.56 3.13
CA ARG A 202 -17.26 10.37 3.96
C ARG A 202 -18.13 10.69 5.17
N GLN A 203 -17.94 11.86 5.78
CA GLN A 203 -18.79 12.35 6.87
C GLN A 203 -20.26 12.54 6.46
N ARG A 204 -20.60 12.57 5.18
CA ARG A 204 -22.00 12.59 4.72
C ARG A 204 -22.60 11.19 4.54
N SER A 205 -21.77 10.14 4.63
CA SER A 205 -22.18 8.75 4.50
C SER A 205 -22.48 8.12 5.85
N VAL A 206 -23.74 7.72 6.06
CA VAL A 206 -24.17 7.01 7.27
C VAL A 206 -23.40 5.70 7.46
N VAL A 207 -23.07 5.01 6.36
CA VAL A 207 -22.29 3.77 6.39
C VAL A 207 -20.87 4.02 6.88
N ALA A 208 -20.21 5.08 6.39
CA ALA A 208 -18.86 5.43 6.81
C ALA A 208 -18.84 5.82 8.30
N GLN A 209 -19.79 6.64 8.75
CA GLN A 209 -19.91 7.02 10.16
C GLN A 209 -20.12 5.80 11.08
N ALA A 210 -20.99 4.86 10.67
CA ALA A 210 -21.25 3.66 11.45
C ALA A 210 -20.00 2.76 11.54
N MET A 211 -19.27 2.61 10.43
CA MET A 211 -17.99 1.89 10.41
C MET A 211 -16.96 2.56 11.32
N GLU A 212 -16.76 3.87 11.21
CA GLU A 212 -15.81 4.63 12.01
C GLU A 212 -16.11 4.51 13.51
N LYS A 213 -17.39 4.59 13.91
CA LYS A 213 -17.80 4.40 15.30
C LYS A 213 -17.40 3.01 15.82
N ARG A 214 -17.63 1.96 15.03
CA ARG A 214 -17.23 0.59 15.38
C ARG A 214 -15.72 0.45 15.50
N VAL A 215 -14.97 1.08 14.59
CA VAL A 215 -13.50 1.09 14.64
C VAL A 215 -13.02 1.77 15.92
N MET A 216 -13.53 2.96 16.25
CA MET A 216 -13.16 3.68 17.48
C MET A 216 -13.49 2.88 18.76
N GLU A 217 -14.64 2.22 18.79
CA GLU A 217 -15.01 1.35 19.90
C GLU A 217 -14.11 0.11 19.99
N GLY A 218 -13.77 -0.49 18.84
CA GLY A 218 -12.82 -1.59 18.75
C GLY A 218 -11.43 -1.19 19.24
N LEU A 219 -10.91 -0.03 18.85
CA LEU A 219 -9.62 0.49 19.30
C LEU A 219 -9.58 0.66 20.81
N ARG A 220 -10.63 1.24 21.42
CA ARG A 220 -10.73 1.34 22.89
C ARG A 220 -10.69 -0.02 23.57
N ARG A 221 -11.33 -1.05 23.00
CA ARG A 221 -11.27 -2.44 23.52
C ARG A 221 -9.87 -3.04 23.41
N LEU A 222 -9.05 -2.60 22.45
CA LEU A 222 -7.64 -2.97 22.33
C LEU A 222 -6.72 -2.16 23.25
N GLY A 223 -7.24 -1.21 24.03
CA GLY A 223 -6.43 -0.28 24.82
C GLY A 223 -5.73 0.79 23.98
N MET A 224 -6.20 1.02 22.75
CA MET A 224 -5.71 2.07 21.86
C MET A 224 -6.69 3.25 21.88
N GLU A 225 -6.22 4.41 22.30
CA GLU A 225 -6.97 5.67 22.22
C GLU A 225 -6.29 6.62 21.26
N GLU A 226 -7.07 7.16 20.33
CA GLU A 226 -6.60 8.12 19.32
C GLU A 226 -7.67 9.18 19.10
N GLU A 227 -7.24 10.35 18.60
CA GLU A 227 -8.18 11.40 18.25
C GLU A 227 -9.14 10.93 17.13
N GLU A 228 -10.43 11.23 17.27
CA GLU A 228 -11.44 10.87 16.28
C GLU A 228 -11.08 11.39 14.87
N GLY A 229 -10.49 12.58 14.78
CA GLY A 229 -10.00 13.15 13.52
C GLY A 229 -8.96 12.25 12.84
N VAL A 230 -8.02 11.69 13.60
CA VAL A 230 -6.98 10.78 13.11
C VAL A 230 -7.59 9.48 12.61
N VAL A 231 -8.49 8.86 13.38
CA VAL A 231 -9.17 7.61 12.98
C VAL A 231 -9.97 7.79 11.70
N ARG A 232 -10.75 8.88 11.60
CA ARG A 232 -11.54 9.21 10.40
C ARG A 232 -10.64 9.44 9.19
N HIS A 233 -9.51 10.12 9.38
CA HIS A 233 -8.53 10.37 8.32
C HIS A 233 -7.94 9.06 7.80
N ILE A 234 -7.48 8.16 8.69
CA ILE A 234 -6.95 6.83 8.31
C ILE A 234 -7.98 6.04 7.51
N CYS A 235 -9.22 5.93 8.01
CA CYS A 235 -10.30 5.24 7.30
C CYS A 235 -10.51 5.83 5.90
N GLY A 236 -10.52 7.16 5.78
CA GLY A 236 -10.70 7.83 4.49
C GLY A 236 -9.53 7.65 3.52
N VAL A 237 -8.30 7.62 4.04
CA VAL A 237 -7.09 7.33 3.25
C VAL A 237 -7.20 5.95 2.61
N PHE A 238 -7.61 4.93 3.36
CA PHE A 238 -7.76 3.59 2.80
C PHE A 238 -8.91 3.48 1.79
N ASP A 239 -10.05 4.09 2.09
CA ASP A 239 -11.21 4.03 1.18
C ASP A 239 -10.95 4.77 -0.15
N THR A 240 -10.01 5.73 -0.15
CA THR A 240 -9.66 6.51 -1.34
C THR A 240 -8.47 5.93 -2.11
N ASN A 241 -7.46 5.38 -1.43
CA ASN A 241 -6.14 5.13 -2.03
C ASN A 241 -5.69 3.67 -1.98
N ALA A 242 -6.38 2.79 -1.25
CA ALA A 242 -5.93 1.41 -1.12
C ALA A 242 -6.25 0.59 -2.38
N PHE A 243 -5.30 -0.24 -2.80
CA PHE A 243 -5.49 -1.18 -3.90
C PHE A 243 -6.00 -2.52 -3.36
N ALA A 244 -6.92 -3.15 -4.09
CA ALA A 244 -7.33 -4.51 -3.79
C ALA A 244 -6.18 -5.47 -4.07
N VAL A 245 -5.92 -6.38 -3.14
CA VAL A 245 -5.00 -7.51 -3.29
C VAL A 245 -5.73 -8.80 -2.89
N ASP A 246 -5.12 -9.96 -3.10
CA ASP A 246 -5.73 -11.23 -2.71
C ASP A 246 -6.05 -11.25 -1.20
N GLY A 247 -7.33 -11.45 -0.88
CA GLY A 247 -7.90 -11.41 0.48
C GLY A 247 -7.78 -10.07 1.24
N GLY A 248 -7.15 -9.06 0.66
CA GLY A 248 -6.76 -7.85 1.39
C GLY A 248 -6.86 -6.55 0.60
N ARG A 249 -6.37 -5.49 1.24
CA ARG A 249 -6.09 -4.21 0.60
C ARG A 249 -4.73 -3.69 1.05
N ALA A 250 -4.04 -3.05 0.10
CA ALA A 250 -2.69 -2.54 0.24
C ALA A 250 -2.70 -1.01 0.12
N LEU A 251 -2.15 -0.33 1.11
CA LEU A 251 -1.88 1.10 0.99
C LEU A 251 -0.52 1.29 0.32
N LEU A 252 -0.53 1.81 -0.90
CA LEU A 252 0.64 1.95 -1.78
C LEU A 252 0.77 3.43 -2.17
N PRO A 253 1.47 4.25 -1.35
CA PRO A 253 1.49 5.70 -1.50
C PRO A 253 1.94 6.21 -2.87
N LEU A 254 2.90 5.55 -3.53
CA LEU A 254 3.34 5.92 -4.87
C LEU A 254 2.33 5.49 -5.91
N ALA A 255 1.88 4.24 -5.89
CA ALA A 255 0.88 3.77 -6.83
C ALA A 255 -0.42 4.61 -6.76
N ALA A 256 -0.78 5.10 -5.57
CA ALA A 256 -1.94 5.98 -5.37
C ALA A 256 -1.80 7.37 -6.02
N LEU A 257 -0.61 7.74 -6.50
CA LEU A 257 -0.38 8.97 -7.27
C LEU A 257 -0.60 8.78 -8.79
N MET A 258 -0.85 7.56 -9.24
CA MET A 258 -1.28 7.30 -10.62
C MET A 258 -2.74 7.72 -10.80
N ASN A 259 -3.01 8.49 -11.84
CA ASN A 259 -4.35 9.00 -12.11
C ASN A 259 -5.16 8.01 -12.95
N HIS A 260 -6.45 7.90 -12.64
CA HIS A 260 -7.36 7.07 -13.44
C HIS A 260 -7.56 7.66 -14.84
N HIS A 261 -7.38 6.84 -15.86
CA HIS A 261 -7.74 7.15 -17.24
C HIS A 261 -8.43 5.94 -17.89
N CYS A 262 -9.52 6.15 -18.62
CA CYS A 262 -10.28 5.06 -19.26
C CYS A 262 -9.47 4.28 -20.31
N SER A 263 -8.43 4.91 -20.86
CA SER A 263 -7.44 4.28 -21.73
C SER A 263 -6.09 4.34 -21.05
N ALA A 264 -5.88 3.44 -20.08
CA ALA A 264 -4.65 3.37 -19.32
C ALA A 264 -3.45 2.96 -20.19
N ASN A 265 -2.30 3.54 -19.92
CA ASN A 265 -1.00 3.18 -20.49
C ASN A 265 -0.13 2.38 -19.51
N THR A 266 -0.70 2.01 -18.36
CA THR A 266 -0.09 1.15 -17.36
C THR A 266 -1.00 -0.04 -17.06
N GLN A 267 -0.38 -1.12 -16.63
CA GLN A 267 -1.05 -2.24 -15.96
C GLN A 267 -0.33 -2.51 -14.64
N HIS A 268 -1.06 -3.01 -13.64
CA HIS A 268 -0.48 -3.38 -12.37
C HIS A 268 -0.99 -4.72 -11.87
N TRP A 269 -0.17 -5.41 -11.09
CA TRP A 269 -0.56 -6.63 -10.39
C TRP A 269 0.21 -6.73 -9.08
N PHE A 270 -0.39 -7.38 -8.09
CA PHE A 270 0.25 -7.64 -6.80
C PHE A 270 0.81 -9.06 -6.78
N HIS A 271 2.09 -9.22 -6.48
CA HIS A 271 2.75 -10.51 -6.44
C HIS A 271 3.80 -10.55 -5.34
N ARG A 272 3.76 -11.60 -4.50
CA ARG A 272 4.74 -11.83 -3.42
C ARG A 272 4.95 -10.59 -2.53
N GLY A 273 3.86 -9.94 -2.14
CA GLY A 273 3.92 -8.78 -1.25
C GLY A 273 4.36 -7.48 -1.92
N THR A 274 4.38 -7.40 -3.26
CA THR A 274 4.83 -6.22 -3.99
C THR A 274 3.90 -5.95 -5.18
N LEU A 275 3.49 -4.70 -5.34
CA LEU A 275 2.82 -4.22 -6.54
C LEU A 275 3.86 -4.02 -7.64
N VAL A 276 3.62 -4.53 -8.84
CA VAL A 276 4.43 -4.23 -10.02
C VAL A 276 3.58 -3.37 -10.96
N VAL A 277 4.13 -2.25 -11.42
CA VAL A 277 3.52 -1.37 -12.43
C VAL A 277 4.34 -1.44 -13.71
N ARG A 278 3.68 -1.72 -14.83
CA ARG A 278 4.32 -1.91 -16.14
C ARG A 278 3.63 -1.07 -17.20
N ALA A 279 4.41 -0.51 -18.12
CA ALA A 279 3.87 0.21 -19.28
C ALA A 279 3.22 -0.74 -20.29
N VAL A 280 2.09 -0.32 -20.87
CA VAL A 280 1.38 -1.04 -21.94
C VAL A 280 1.15 -0.13 -23.14
N SER A 281 1.11 -0.72 -24.33
CA SER A 281 0.80 0.03 -25.55
C SER A 281 -0.66 0.47 -25.57
N ILE A 282 -0.91 1.78 -25.71
CA ILE A 282 -2.25 2.29 -26.01
C ILE A 282 -2.48 2.14 -27.51
N ALA A 283 -3.66 1.68 -27.93
CA ALA A 283 -4.04 1.56 -29.34
C ALA A 283 -4.01 2.91 -30.11
N SER A 284 -4.14 4.05 -29.39
CA SER A 284 -4.04 5.41 -29.92
C SER A 284 -3.42 6.34 -28.85
N PRO A 285 -2.14 6.77 -28.98
CA PRO A 285 -1.56 7.71 -28.02
C PRO A 285 -2.24 9.09 -28.13
N PRO A 286 -2.47 9.80 -27.00
CA PRO A 286 -2.99 11.16 -27.03
C PRO A 286 -2.02 12.07 -27.78
N GLN A 287 -2.55 12.87 -28.72
CA GLN A 287 -1.74 13.81 -29.50
C GLN A 287 -1.10 14.87 -28.58
N GLY A 288 0.24 14.91 -28.55
CA GLY A 288 1.01 16.06 -28.07
C GLY A 288 1.33 16.15 -26.57
N GLY A 289 1.20 15.07 -25.79
CA GLY A 289 1.52 15.08 -24.36
C GLY A 289 2.44 13.94 -23.92
N ARG A 290 3.28 14.18 -22.90
CA ARG A 290 3.98 13.11 -22.17
C ARG A 290 2.93 12.14 -21.59
N ALA A 291 3.22 10.85 -21.62
CA ALA A 291 2.34 9.82 -21.07
C ALA A 291 2.04 10.12 -19.58
N LYS A 292 0.74 10.25 -19.27
CA LYS A 292 0.21 10.34 -17.90
C LYS A 292 0.10 8.94 -17.33
N LEU A 293 0.57 8.69 -16.11
CA LEU A 293 0.60 7.35 -15.51
C LEU A 293 -0.45 7.20 -14.42
#